data_AF-A0A7V9KRR0-F1
#
_entry.id   AF-A0A7V9KRR0-F1
#
_cell.length_a   1.000
_cell.length_b   1.000
_cell.length_c   1.000
_cell.angle_alpha   90.00
_cell.angle_beta   90.00
_cell.angle_gamma   90.00
#
_symmetry.space_group_name_H-M   'P 1'
#
loop_
_entity.id
_entity.type
_entity.pdbx_description
1 polymer ?
#
loop_
_entity_poly.entity_id
_entity_poly.type
_entity_poly.pdbx_seq_one_letter_code
_entity_poly.pdbx_strand_id
1 'polypeptide(L)'
;LLPRWDLPDDTAIVAIGGSARALARLGGPTFTAAELHALAAEISEHPSGAFASLRGIAPTRTRVMPAAAMTLIAVLDVFGKQGLNVAQGGLREGVLLTLADGDVV
;
A
#
# COMPACT_ATOMS: atom_id res chain seq x y z
N LEU A 1 -10.67 -15.45 0.83
CA LEU A 1 -11.44 -14.53 1.70
C LEU A 1 -10.55 -14.15 2.87
N LEU A 2 -10.47 -12.86 3.20
CA LEU A 2 -9.71 -12.42 4.39
C LEU A 2 -10.39 -12.96 5.66
N PRO A 3 -9.62 -13.34 6.69
CA PRO A 3 -10.19 -13.77 7.96
C PRO A 3 -11.00 -12.62 8.59
N ARG A 4 -12.17 -12.94 9.14
CA ARG A 4 -12.98 -11.99 9.91
C ARG A 4 -12.41 -11.87 11.32
N TRP A 5 -11.29 -11.18 11.44
CA TRP A 5 -10.76 -10.78 12.74
C TRP A 5 -11.65 -9.67 13.30
N ASP A 6 -12.00 -9.81 14.58
CA ASP A 6 -12.64 -8.73 15.33
C ASP A 6 -11.53 -7.79 15.81
N LEU A 7 -11.41 -6.63 15.17
CA LEU A 7 -10.36 -5.66 15.43
C LEU A 7 -10.96 -4.48 16.21
N PRO A 8 -10.34 -4.05 17.33
CA PRO A 8 -10.70 -2.80 18.00
C PRO A 8 -10.80 -1.63 17.01
N ASP A 9 -11.73 -0.70 17.26
CA ASP A 9 -12.00 0.43 16.36
C ASP A 9 -10.74 1.29 16.09
N ASP A 10 -9.90 1.46 17.11
CA ASP A 10 -8.65 2.21 17.07
C ASP A 10 -7.46 1.45 16.45
N THR A 11 -7.68 0.23 15.96
CA THR A 11 -6.64 -0.56 15.28
C THR A 11 -6.16 0.16 14.02
N ALA A 12 -4.89 0.58 14.03
CA ALA A 12 -4.25 1.19 12.88
C ALA A 12 -4.00 0.16 11.76
N ILE A 13 -4.31 0.54 10.52
CA ILE A 13 -3.96 -0.25 9.33
C ILE A 13 -2.62 0.24 8.79
N VAL A 14 -1.66 -0.67 8.70
CA VAL A 14 -0.31 -0.39 8.20
C VAL A 14 -0.01 -1.24 6.98
N ALA A 15 0.16 -0.59 5.83
CA ALA A 15 0.54 -1.24 4.58
C ALA A 15 2.07 -1.24 4.40
N ILE A 16 2.61 -2.37 3.97
CA ILE A 16 4.03 -2.55 3.67
C ILE A 16 4.24 -3.04 2.24
N GLY A 17 5.50 -3.08 1.81
CA GLY A 17 5.88 -3.68 0.52
C GLY A 17 5.92 -2.69 -0.66
N GLY A 18 6.34 -3.21 -1.80
CA GLY A 18 6.72 -2.40 -2.96
C GLY A 18 5.57 -1.60 -3.58
N SER A 19 4.35 -2.15 -3.59
CA SER A 19 3.18 -1.49 -4.18
C SER A 19 2.65 -0.37 -3.28
N ALA A 20 2.50 -0.62 -1.97
CA ALA A 20 2.10 0.40 -1.01
C ALA A 20 3.07 1.59 -1.01
N ARG A 21 4.38 1.31 -1.05
CA ARG A 21 5.41 2.37 -1.15
C ARG A 21 5.41 3.09 -2.50
N ALA A 22 5.06 2.42 -3.60
CA ALA A 22 4.93 3.07 -4.89
C ALA A 22 3.75 4.05 -4.89
N LEU A 23 2.61 3.67 -4.30
CA LEU A 23 1.47 4.57 -4.09
C LEU A 23 1.86 5.74 -3.19
N ALA A 24 2.61 5.49 -2.12
CA ALA A 24 3.05 6.54 -1.20
C ALA A 24 3.97 7.59 -1.85
N ARG A 25 4.72 7.23 -2.90
CA ARG A 25 5.50 8.19 -3.69
C ARG A 25 4.63 9.13 -4.51
N LEU A 26 3.38 8.77 -4.78
CA LEU A 26 2.42 9.58 -5.53
C LEU A 26 1.53 10.42 -4.61
N GLY A 27 1.00 9.82 -3.55
CA GLY A 27 -0.02 10.44 -2.69
C GLY A 27 0.40 10.68 -1.24
N GLY A 28 1.66 10.40 -0.87
CA GLY A 28 2.14 10.56 0.51
C GLY A 28 2.01 9.30 1.38
N PRO A 29 2.41 9.37 2.66
CA PRO A 29 2.52 8.18 3.52
C PRO A 29 1.17 7.70 4.09
N THR A 30 0.07 8.42 3.87
CA THR A 30 -1.24 8.14 4.46
C THR A 30 -2.31 8.17 3.39
N PHE A 31 -3.30 7.29 3.51
CA PHE A 31 -4.40 7.23 2.56
C PHE A 31 -5.72 6.88 3.23
N THR A 32 -6.76 7.61 2.88
CA THR A 32 -8.17 7.20 3.01
C THR A 32 -8.58 6.31 1.85
N ALA A 33 -9.70 5.59 1.99
CA ALA A 33 -10.27 4.81 0.89
C ALA A 33 -10.62 5.70 -0.33
N ALA A 34 -11.11 6.91 -0.09
CA ALA A 34 -11.44 7.86 -1.15
C ALA A 34 -10.20 8.34 -1.92
N GLU A 35 -9.09 8.63 -1.22
CA GLU A 35 -7.82 9.01 -1.85
C GLU A 35 -7.23 7.86 -2.68
N LEU A 36 -7.33 6.61 -2.20
CA LEU A 36 -6.92 5.43 -3.00
C LEU A 36 -7.76 5.27 -4.26
N HIS A 37 -9.07 5.52 -4.18
CA HIS A 37 -9.96 5.47 -5.34
C HIS A 37 -9.59 6.53 -6.37
N ALA A 38 -9.40 7.78 -5.93
CA ALA A 38 -9.00 8.88 -6.81
C ALA A 38 -7.65 8.60 -7.47
N LEU A 39 -6.67 8.12 -6.71
CA LEU A 39 -5.36 7.76 -7.24
C LEU A 39 -5.42 6.60 -8.23
N ALA A 40 -6.24 5.57 -7.96
CA ALA A 40 -6.43 4.46 -8.90
C ALA A 40 -7.06 4.91 -10.22
N ALA A 41 -8.03 5.84 -10.16
CA ALA A 41 -8.65 6.43 -11.34
C ALA A 41 -7.63 7.24 -12.15
N GLU A 42 -6.89 8.15 -11.51
CA GLU A 42 -5.85 8.97 -12.16
C GLU A 42 -4.82 8.11 -12.90
N ILE A 43 -4.31 7.05 -12.25
CA ILE A 43 -3.34 6.14 -12.84
C ILE A 43 -3.93 5.40 -14.06
N SER A 44 -5.22 5.05 -14.00
CA SER A 44 -5.90 4.27 -15.04
C SER A 44 -6.27 5.10 -16.28
N GLU A 45 -6.40 6.41 -16.15
CA GLU A 45 -6.68 7.33 -17.25
C GLU A 45 -5.52 7.49 -18.24
N HIS A 46 -4.31 7.04 -17.87
CA HIS A 46 -3.10 7.25 -18.64
C HIS A 46 -2.49 5.91 -19.10
N PRO A 47 -1.94 5.83 -20.33
CA PRO A 47 -1.08 4.71 -20.70
C PRO A 47 0.08 4.58 -19.70
N SER A 48 0.36 3.35 -19.24
CA SER A 48 1.30 3.13 -18.13
C SER A 48 2.69 3.75 -18.36
N GLY A 49 3.16 3.80 -19.61
CA GLY A 49 4.42 4.45 -19.97
C GLY A 49 4.39 5.98 -19.86
N ALA A 50 3.27 6.61 -20.21
CA ALA A 50 3.11 8.06 -20.11
C ALA A 50 3.07 8.51 -18.64
N PHE A 51 2.28 7.82 -17.81
CA PHE A 51 2.21 8.11 -16.37
C PHE A 51 3.52 7.81 -15.65
N ALA A 52 4.20 6.72 -16.01
CA ALA A 52 5.53 6.39 -15.53
C ALA A 52 6.56 7.51 -15.78
N SER A 53 6.59 8.05 -17.00
CA SER A 53 7.49 9.14 -17.37
C SER A 53 7.16 10.44 -16.62
N LEU A 54 5.87 10.75 -16.45
CA LEU A 54 5.42 11.96 -15.77
C LEU A 54 5.77 11.95 -14.27
N ARG A 55 5.67 10.80 -13.62
CA ARG A 55 5.79 10.65 -12.16
C ARG A 55 7.12 10.03 -11.70
N GLY A 56 8.04 9.71 -12.61
CA GLY A 56 9.34 9.10 -12.26
C GLY A 56 9.21 7.68 -11.69
N ILE A 57 8.21 6.92 -12.15
CA ILE A 57 7.93 5.55 -11.68
C ILE A 57 8.30 4.56 -12.78
N ALA A 58 8.81 3.38 -12.42
CA ALA A 58 9.07 2.32 -13.39
C ALA A 58 7.76 1.87 -14.10
N PRO A 59 7.70 1.77 -15.44
CA PRO A 59 6.48 1.41 -16.17
C PRO A 59 5.83 0.09 -15.74
N THR A 60 6.66 -0.89 -15.35
CA THR A 60 6.20 -2.18 -14.83
C THR A 60 5.42 -2.05 -13.53
N ARG A 61 5.74 -1.05 -12.70
CA ARG A 61 5.01 -0.75 -11.46
C ARG A 61 3.71 -0.05 -11.75
N THR A 62 3.71 0.96 -12.62
CA THR A 62 2.50 1.73 -12.97
C THR A 62 1.36 0.83 -13.43
N ARG A 63 1.66 -0.22 -14.20
CA ARG A 63 0.67 -1.19 -14.69
C ARG A 63 -0.13 -1.88 -13.57
N VAL A 64 0.49 -2.14 -12.43
CA VAL A 64 -0.12 -2.92 -11.33
C VAL A 64 -0.61 -2.05 -10.17
N MET A 65 -0.34 -0.75 -10.20
CA MET A 65 -0.71 0.16 -9.11
C MET A 65 -2.22 0.33 -8.92
N PRO A 66 -3.07 0.41 -9.96
CA PRO A 66 -4.52 0.45 -9.76
C PRO A 66 -5.04 -0.78 -9.02
N ALA A 67 -4.56 -1.97 -9.39
CA ALA A 67 -4.92 -3.22 -8.71
C ALA A 67 -4.43 -3.26 -7.25
N ALA A 68 -3.25 -2.70 -6.98
CA ALA A 68 -2.75 -2.57 -5.62
C ALA A 68 -3.60 -1.62 -4.77
N ALA A 69 -4.00 -0.47 -5.31
CA ALA A 69 -4.89 0.48 -4.63
C ALA A 69 -6.25 -0.18 -4.32
N MET A 70 -6.83 -0.91 -5.27
CA MET A 70 -8.09 -1.64 -5.06
C MET A 70 -7.96 -2.74 -4.00
N THR A 71 -6.82 -3.44 -3.93
CA THR A 71 -6.57 -4.40 -2.86
C THR A 71 -6.58 -3.73 -1.48
N LEU A 72 -5.95 -2.56 -1.36
CA LEU A 72 -5.92 -1.81 -0.10
C LEU A 72 -7.32 -1.29 0.29
N ILE A 73 -8.11 -0.82 -0.68
CA ILE A 73 -9.52 -0.44 -0.47
C ILE A 73 -10.32 -1.63 0.06
N ALA A 74 -10.17 -2.81 -0.55
CA ALA A 74 -10.87 -4.01 -0.10
C ALA A 74 -10.48 -4.42 1.32
N VAL A 75 -9.22 -4.23 1.73
CA VAL A 75 -8.79 -4.45 3.12
C VAL A 75 -9.47 -3.46 4.06
N LEU A 76 -9.51 -2.18 3.71
CA LEU A 76 -10.19 -1.16 4.51
C LEU A 76 -11.68 -1.47 4.68
N ASP A 77 -12.36 -1.84 3.59
CA ASP A 77 -13.79 -2.21 3.58
C ASP A 77 -14.07 -3.43 4.47
N VAL A 78 -13.30 -4.51 4.31
CA VAL A 78 -13.46 -5.75 5.09
C VAL A 78 -13.35 -5.51 6.60
N PHE A 79 -12.48 -4.57 7.02
CA PHE A 79 -12.26 -4.26 8.44
C PHE A 79 -12.96 -2.99 8.91
N GLY A 80 -13.82 -2.38 8.08
CA GLY A 80 -14.55 -1.15 8.42
C GLY A 80 -13.66 0.05 8.75
N LYS A 81 -12.46 0.12 8.18
CA LYS A 81 -11.45 1.16 8.48
C LYS A 81 -11.49 2.29 7.46
N GLN A 82 -11.22 3.51 7.93
CA GLN A 82 -11.31 4.74 7.11
C GLN A 82 -10.03 5.04 6.33
N GLY A 83 -8.89 4.49 6.76
CA GLY A 83 -7.61 4.75 6.12
C GLY A 83 -6.48 3.88 6.65
N LEU A 84 -5.31 4.07 6.04
CA LEU A 84 -4.08 3.34 6.34
C LEU A 84 -2.85 4.23 6.29
N ASN A 85 -1.79 3.75 6.91
CA ASN A 85 -0.45 4.31 6.84
C ASN A 85 0.48 3.38 6.04
N VAL A 86 1.39 3.92 5.26
CA VAL A 86 2.41 3.15 4.55
C VAL A 86 3.72 3.21 5.32
N ALA A 87 4.21 2.06 5.77
CA ALA A 87 5.47 2.00 6.53
C ALA A 87 6.71 1.95 5.63
N GLN A 88 7.81 2.50 6.16
CA GLN A 88 9.14 2.47 5.56
C GLN A 88 9.96 1.23 5.94
N GLY A 89 9.41 0.35 6.79
CA GLY A 89 9.93 -1.00 7.06
C GLY A 89 9.02 -2.08 6.49
N GLY A 90 9.47 -3.32 6.54
CA GLY A 90 8.72 -4.50 6.15
C GLY A 90 9.51 -5.76 6.46
N LEU A 91 9.33 -6.80 5.64
CA LEU A 91 9.94 -8.11 5.89
C LEU A 91 11.47 -8.07 6.02
N ARG A 92 12.15 -7.27 5.19
CA ARG A 92 13.62 -7.20 5.19
C ARG A 92 14.14 -6.60 6.48
N GLU A 93 13.56 -5.48 6.89
CA GLU A 93 13.90 -4.80 8.13
C GLU A 93 13.56 -5.67 9.34
N GLY A 94 12.41 -6.35 9.32
CA GLY A 94 12.02 -7.30 10.37
C GLY A 94 13.03 -8.43 10.54
N VAL A 95 13.45 -9.08 9.45
CA VAL A 95 14.47 -10.15 9.49
C VAL A 95 15.79 -9.63 10.06
N LEU A 96 16.25 -8.45 9.64
CA LEU A 96 17.51 -7.88 10.15
C LEU A 96 17.44 -7.59 11.65
N LEU A 97 16.31 -7.10 12.15
CA LEU A 97 16.08 -6.85 13.57
C LEU A 97 16.07 -8.16 14.36
N THR A 98 15.35 -9.17 13.89
CA THR A 98 15.32 -10.51 14.52
C THR A 98 16.72 -11.12 14.61
N LEU A 99 17.51 -11.06 13.53
CA LEU A 99 18.89 -11.56 13.53
C LEU A 99 19.81 -10.75 14.45
N ALA A 100 19.60 -9.44 14.58
CA ALA A 100 20.39 -8.57 15.46
C ALA A 100 20.09 -8.82 16.95
N ASP A 101 18.84 -9.18 17.26
CA ASP A 101 18.40 -9.52 18.62
C ASP A 101 18.83 -10.96 19.04
N GLY A 102 19.47 -11.71 18.15
CA GLY A 102 19.97 -13.06 18.41
C GLY A 102 18.91 -14.16 18.29
N ASP A 103 17.71 -13.81 17.82
CA ASP A 103 16.66 -14.76 17.50
C ASP A 103 16.98 -15.47 16.17
N VAL A 104 17.08 -16.80 16.21
CA VAL A 104 17.27 -17.61 15.01
C VAL A 104 15.91 -17.78 14.33
N VAL A 105 15.76 -17.21 13.12
CA VAL A 105 14.59 -17.40 12.24
C VAL A 105 14.53 -18.82 11.70
#